data_AF-A0A850QWQ0-F1
#
_entry.id   AF-A0A850QWQ0-F1
#
_cell.length_a   1.000
_cell.length_b   1.000
_cell.length_c   1.000
_cell.angle_alpha   90.00
_cell.angle_beta   90.00
_cell.angle_gamma   90.00
#
_symmetry.space_group_name_H-M   'P 1'
#
loop_
_entity.id
_entity.type
_entity.pdbx_description
1 polymer ?
#
loop_
_entity_poly.entity_id
_entity_poly.type
_entity_poly.pdbx_seq_one_letter_code
_entity_poly.pdbx_strand_id
1 'polypeptide(L)'
;MNKKRLFTKTLVAAAVTIASQQAMAAGFQLNAQSATGLGRAFAGDGVIADNASTMAKNPASMALFDAPALSLGVIAIDTDVKVKNATYTSPFGTNALPDEQIGGTSFAPNIYYIHPLNEKWTVGAGLYSNFGTKTEFSDKYAANAFGGLTDVKSVNLALSAAFRVNDHWSLGGGLDVIYGSGKLERYLPETKVPVVDITIPRKDLLNIDADGVALGFNLGTVYELNEDNRFGLSYRYSPTLDAKGDMSYAAADITNHKLKMP
;
A
#
# COMPACT_ATOMS: atom_id res chain seq x y z
N MET A 1 32.06 7.77 34.40
CA MET A 1 30.90 7.27 33.62
C MET A 1 30.54 5.86 34.08
N ASN A 2 29.27 5.61 34.42
CA ASN A 2 28.85 4.38 35.10
C ASN A 2 28.76 3.20 34.10
N LYS A 3 29.71 2.26 34.13
CA LYS A 3 29.87 1.18 33.13
C LYS A 3 28.61 0.31 32.96
N LYS A 4 27.83 0.11 34.04
CA LYS A 4 26.54 -0.59 33.99
C LYS A 4 25.52 0.10 33.08
N ARG A 5 25.45 1.44 33.11
CA ARG A 5 24.54 2.23 32.25
C ARG A 5 24.91 2.12 30.77
N LEU A 6 26.21 2.00 30.48
CA LEU A 6 26.70 1.80 29.10
C LEU A 6 26.30 0.41 28.60
N PHE A 7 26.54 -0.64 29.40
CA PHE A 7 26.20 -2.02 29.05
C PHE A 7 24.69 -2.20 28.82
N THR A 8 23.82 -1.67 29.69
CA THR A 8 22.37 -1.73 29.49
C THR A 8 21.91 -1.00 28.23
N LYS A 9 22.48 0.17 27.92
CA LYS A 9 22.17 0.91 26.68
C LYS A 9 22.60 0.11 25.44
N THR A 10 23.80 -0.49 25.46
CA THR A 10 24.30 -1.31 24.35
C THR A 10 23.46 -2.58 24.16
N LEU A 11 23.02 -3.22 25.26
CA LEU A 11 22.18 -4.41 25.22
C LEU A 11 20.79 -4.11 24.64
N VAL A 12 20.16 -3.00 25.07
CA VAL A 12 18.87 -2.56 24.53
C VAL A 12 19.01 -2.19 23.05
N ALA A 13 20.06 -1.44 22.68
CA ALA A 13 20.31 -1.11 21.28
C ALA A 13 20.51 -2.38 20.42
N ALA A 14 21.30 -3.34 20.89
CA ALA A 14 21.52 -4.61 20.19
C ALA A 14 20.22 -5.44 20.06
N ALA A 15 19.42 -5.51 21.12
CA ALA A 15 18.13 -6.21 21.10
C ALA A 15 17.15 -5.57 20.11
N VAL A 16 17.07 -4.23 20.07
CA VAL A 16 16.26 -3.49 19.09
C VAL A 16 16.73 -3.76 17.67
N THR A 17 18.05 -3.73 17.42
CA THR A 17 18.60 -4.01 16.09
C THR A 17 18.29 -5.43 15.62
N ILE A 18 18.40 -6.43 16.49
CA ILE A 18 18.10 -7.84 16.15
C ILE A 18 16.60 -8.05 15.90
N ALA A 19 15.74 -7.36 16.65
CA ALA A 19 14.29 -7.40 16.47
C ALA A 19 13.82 -6.65 15.21
N SER A 20 14.62 -5.72 14.68
CA SER A 20 14.26 -4.85 13.55
C SER A 20 14.57 -5.46 12.16
N GLN A 21 14.63 -6.79 12.03
CA GLN A 21 14.83 -7.41 10.72
C GLN A 21 13.67 -7.04 9.79
N GLN A 22 13.99 -6.30 8.73
CA GLN A 22 13.00 -5.89 7.73
C GLN A 22 12.56 -7.12 6.93
N ALA A 23 11.31 -7.51 7.07
CA ALA A 23 10.71 -8.43 6.13
C ALA A 23 10.50 -7.67 4.80
N MET A 24 11.20 -8.08 3.75
CA MET A 24 11.04 -7.57 2.38
C MET A 24 9.74 -8.10 1.74
N ALA A 25 8.61 -7.90 2.43
CA ALA A 25 7.30 -8.48 2.12
C ALA A 25 6.22 -7.42 1.86
N ALA A 26 6.62 -6.16 1.65
CA ALA A 26 5.68 -5.06 1.41
C ALA A 26 4.85 -5.29 0.12
N GLY A 27 5.43 -5.90 -0.93
CA GLY A 27 4.72 -6.20 -2.17
C GLY A 27 4.07 -4.94 -2.76
N PHE A 28 2.74 -4.88 -2.77
CA PHE A 28 1.95 -3.75 -3.25
C PHE A 28 1.46 -2.80 -2.14
N GLN A 29 1.84 -3.06 -0.89
CA GLN A 29 1.48 -2.22 0.24
C GLN A 29 2.19 -0.87 0.09
N LEU A 30 1.41 0.18 0.28
CA LEU A 30 1.84 1.55 0.17
C LEU A 30 1.77 2.24 1.54
N ASN A 31 2.90 2.80 1.98
CA ASN A 31 2.91 3.75 3.09
C ASN A 31 2.95 5.17 2.50
N ALA A 32 1.77 5.71 2.21
CA ALA A 32 1.58 7.07 1.72
C ALA A 32 0.48 7.82 2.49
N GLN A 33 0.32 7.47 3.76
CA GLN A 33 -0.76 8.00 4.60
C GLN A 33 -0.50 9.45 5.02
N SER A 34 0.75 9.90 5.17
CA SER A 34 1.04 11.28 5.58
C SER A 34 2.44 11.77 5.20
N ALA A 35 2.58 13.07 4.98
CA ALA A 35 3.87 13.69 4.70
C ALA A 35 4.78 13.75 5.94
N THR A 36 4.22 13.94 7.14
CA THR A 36 5.02 13.93 8.38
C THR A 36 5.51 12.53 8.72
N GLY A 37 4.68 11.50 8.48
CA GLY A 37 5.07 10.10 8.56
C GLY A 37 6.18 9.80 7.56
N LEU A 38 6.02 10.18 6.29
CA LEU A 38 7.07 10.03 5.27
C LEU A 38 8.40 10.65 5.71
N GLY A 39 8.38 11.87 6.27
CA GLY A 39 9.58 12.55 6.78
C GLY A 39 10.27 11.83 7.95
N ARG A 40 9.55 10.98 8.68
CA ARG A 40 10.07 10.12 9.76
C ARG A 40 10.27 8.67 9.34
N ALA A 41 10.15 8.35 8.05
CA ALA A 41 10.08 6.97 7.55
C ALA A 41 9.02 6.11 8.30
N PHE A 42 7.89 6.74 8.66
CA PHE A 42 6.75 6.19 9.41
C PHE A 42 7.11 5.67 10.81
N ALA A 43 8.25 6.09 11.36
CA ALA A 43 8.67 5.73 12.71
C ALA A 43 7.78 6.41 13.76
N GLY A 44 7.16 5.60 14.63
CA GLY A 44 6.34 6.08 15.74
C GLY A 44 4.91 6.51 15.38
N ASP A 45 4.47 6.32 14.13
CA ASP A 45 3.16 6.78 13.66
C ASP A 45 1.96 6.14 14.38
N GLY A 46 2.17 5.06 15.14
CA GLY A 46 1.14 4.47 15.99
C GLY A 46 0.85 5.22 17.30
N VAL A 47 1.65 6.24 17.65
CA VAL A 47 1.50 7.03 18.89
C VAL A 47 1.76 8.53 18.72
N ILE A 48 2.42 8.94 17.63
CA ILE A 48 2.64 10.36 17.34
C ILE A 48 1.33 10.94 16.78
N ALA A 49 0.73 11.85 17.54
CA ALA A 49 -0.51 12.55 17.21
C ALA A 49 -0.24 14.04 16.88
N ASP A 50 0.72 14.30 16.00
CA ASP A 50 1.08 15.65 15.54
C ASP A 50 0.07 16.21 14.52
N ASN A 51 -0.67 15.34 13.84
CA ASN A 51 -1.77 15.71 12.95
C ASN A 51 -2.76 14.56 12.76
N ALA A 52 -3.90 14.87 12.13
CA ALA A 52 -5.03 13.95 12.01
C ALA A 52 -4.73 12.63 11.26
N SER A 53 -3.66 12.54 10.49
CA SER A 53 -3.30 11.30 9.76
C SER A 53 -2.95 10.13 10.67
N THR A 54 -2.64 10.38 11.95
CA THR A 54 -2.33 9.33 12.93
C THR A 54 -3.43 8.27 13.04
N MET A 55 -4.70 8.66 12.80
CA MET A 55 -5.85 7.74 12.80
C MET A 55 -5.71 6.61 11.78
N ALA A 56 -5.00 6.85 10.67
CA ALA A 56 -4.74 5.85 9.64
C ALA A 56 -3.82 4.74 10.13
N LYS A 57 -2.97 5.03 11.12
CA LYS A 57 -2.07 4.02 11.69
C LYS A 57 -2.64 3.41 12.96
N ASN A 58 -3.20 4.23 13.86
CA ASN A 58 -3.80 3.77 15.10
C ASN A 58 -5.05 4.61 15.42
N PRO A 59 -6.27 4.04 15.43
CA PRO A 59 -7.45 4.82 15.80
C PRO A 59 -7.38 5.34 17.25
N ALA A 60 -6.66 4.68 18.16
CA ALA A 60 -6.58 5.11 19.56
C ALA A 60 -5.79 6.41 19.76
N SER A 61 -4.87 6.76 18.85
CA SER A 61 -4.12 8.01 18.95
C SER A 61 -4.99 9.24 18.71
N MET A 62 -6.20 9.08 18.16
CA MET A 62 -7.18 10.17 18.06
C MET A 62 -7.61 10.70 19.43
N ALA A 63 -7.57 9.86 20.49
CA ALA A 63 -7.88 10.30 21.84
C ALA A 63 -6.88 11.33 22.39
N LEU A 64 -5.72 11.51 21.73
CA LEU A 64 -4.71 12.50 22.09
C LEU A 64 -5.03 13.92 21.60
N PHE A 65 -6.12 14.09 20.83
CA PHE A 65 -6.55 15.40 20.33
C PHE A 65 -7.56 16.04 21.26
N ASP A 66 -7.30 17.29 21.64
CA ASP A 66 -8.20 18.08 22.49
C ASP A 66 -9.07 19.06 21.69
N ALA A 67 -8.84 19.18 20.38
CA ALA A 67 -9.61 20.03 19.47
C ALA A 67 -9.77 19.37 18.08
N PRO A 68 -10.77 19.80 17.27
CA PRO A 68 -10.91 19.33 15.91
C PRO A 68 -9.65 19.58 15.07
N ALA A 69 -9.24 18.58 14.28
CA ALA A 69 -8.04 18.64 13.47
C ALA A 69 -8.32 18.18 12.03
N LEU A 70 -7.80 18.91 11.06
CA LEU A 70 -7.87 18.59 9.63
C LEU A 70 -6.45 18.43 9.09
N SER A 71 -6.20 17.36 8.34
CA SER A 71 -4.94 17.13 7.64
C SER A 71 -5.20 16.79 6.18
N LEU A 72 -4.46 17.45 5.29
CA LEU A 72 -4.55 17.30 3.84
C LEU A 72 -3.13 17.13 3.29
N GLY A 73 -2.94 16.19 2.37
CA GLY A 73 -1.64 15.94 1.78
C GLY A 73 -1.72 15.20 0.45
N VAL A 74 -0.62 15.25 -0.30
CA VAL A 74 -0.40 14.44 -1.50
C VAL A 74 1.05 13.97 -1.46
N ILE A 75 1.27 12.68 -1.68
CA ILE A 75 2.61 12.11 -1.80
C ILE A 75 2.84 11.71 -3.25
N ALA A 76 3.91 12.22 -3.85
CA ALA A 76 4.39 11.79 -5.14
C ALA A 76 5.40 10.66 -4.95
N ILE A 77 5.20 9.55 -5.65
CA ILE A 77 6.03 8.34 -5.59
C ILE A 77 6.65 8.18 -6.97
N ASP A 78 7.94 8.48 -7.07
CA ASP A 78 8.69 8.25 -8.30
C ASP A 78 9.39 6.88 -8.23
N THR A 79 8.91 5.95 -9.04
CA THR A 79 9.37 4.56 -9.01
C THR A 79 10.43 4.34 -10.09
N ASP A 80 11.67 4.05 -9.68
CA ASP A 80 12.74 3.67 -10.61
C ASP A 80 12.96 2.16 -10.61
N VAL A 81 12.29 1.45 -11.53
CA VAL A 81 12.44 0.00 -11.69
C VAL A 81 12.91 -0.30 -13.10
N LYS A 82 14.10 -0.89 -13.20
CA LYS A 82 14.76 -1.28 -14.45
C LYS A 82 14.84 -2.80 -14.57
N VAL A 83 14.38 -3.33 -15.69
CA VAL A 83 14.60 -4.72 -16.09
C VAL A 83 15.81 -4.76 -17.01
N LYS A 84 16.83 -5.53 -16.64
CA LYS A 84 18.09 -5.64 -17.39
C LYS A 84 18.48 -7.08 -17.65
N ASN A 85 19.26 -7.31 -18.71
CA ASN A 85 19.77 -8.63 -19.09
C ASN A 85 18.66 -9.68 -19.23
N ALA A 86 17.47 -9.26 -19.65
CA ALA A 86 16.35 -10.15 -19.86
C ALA A 86 16.60 -11.00 -21.11
N THR A 87 16.26 -12.28 -21.03
CA THR A 87 16.30 -13.21 -22.17
C THR A 87 14.92 -13.81 -22.35
N TYR A 88 14.48 -13.92 -23.60
CA TYR A 88 13.18 -14.47 -23.93
C TYR A 88 13.34 -15.56 -24.97
N THR A 89 12.83 -16.75 -24.62
CA THR A 89 12.81 -17.92 -25.50
C THR A 89 11.42 -18.02 -26.12
N SER A 90 11.38 -17.95 -27.45
CA SER A 90 10.19 -18.14 -28.27
C SER A 90 10.37 -19.37 -29.17
N PRO A 91 9.31 -19.85 -29.86
CA PRO A 91 9.45 -20.89 -30.88
C PRO A 91 10.45 -20.53 -32.01
N PHE A 92 10.80 -19.26 -32.16
CA PHE A 92 11.75 -18.76 -33.16
C PHE A 92 13.18 -18.62 -32.63
N GLY A 93 13.45 -18.98 -31.37
CA GLY A 93 14.76 -18.91 -30.73
C GLY A 93 14.78 -18.08 -29.45
N THR A 94 15.96 -18.02 -28.82
CA THR A 94 16.23 -17.24 -27.61
C THR A 94 16.94 -15.95 -27.97
N ASN A 95 16.36 -14.82 -27.58
CA ASN A 95 16.91 -13.50 -27.84
C ASN A 95 17.10 -12.73 -26.53
N ALA A 96 18.16 -11.93 -26.45
CA ALA A 96 18.29 -10.91 -25.42
C ALA A 96 17.27 -9.80 -25.69
N LEU A 97 16.62 -9.32 -24.64
CA LEU A 97 15.68 -8.22 -24.71
C LEU A 97 16.37 -6.91 -24.30
N PRO A 98 15.95 -5.77 -24.87
CA PRO A 98 16.44 -4.48 -24.43
C PRO A 98 16.13 -4.24 -22.96
N ASP A 99 16.97 -3.44 -22.31
CA ASP A 99 16.69 -2.91 -20.98
C ASP A 99 15.41 -2.07 -21.02
N GLU A 100 14.56 -2.20 -20.01
CA GLU A 100 13.28 -1.49 -19.91
C GLU A 100 13.15 -0.76 -18.57
N GLN A 101 12.58 0.45 -18.63
CA GLN A 101 12.16 1.21 -17.46
C GLN A 101 10.66 1.01 -17.29
N ILE A 102 10.25 0.35 -16.21
CA ILE A 102 8.85 -0.05 -16.02
C ILE A 102 8.16 0.69 -14.87
N GLY A 103 8.90 1.52 -14.15
CA GLY A 103 8.37 2.38 -13.09
C GLY A 103 7.91 3.73 -13.64
N GLY A 104 7.07 4.41 -12.87
CA GLY A 104 6.60 5.76 -13.19
C GLY A 104 6.23 6.53 -11.93
N THR A 105 5.82 7.78 -12.14
CA THR A 105 5.36 8.65 -11.05
C THR A 105 3.89 8.42 -10.75
N SER A 106 3.58 8.17 -9.48
CA SER A 106 2.22 8.03 -8.96
C SER A 106 1.94 9.06 -7.88
N PHE A 107 0.66 9.41 -7.70
CA PHE A 107 0.23 10.36 -6.68
C PHE A 107 -0.76 9.69 -5.72
N ALA A 108 -0.52 9.83 -4.43
CA ALA A 108 -1.36 9.31 -3.36
C ALA A 108 -1.87 10.48 -2.50
N PRO A 109 -3.07 11.02 -2.79
CA PRO A 109 -3.69 12.02 -1.94
C PRO A 109 -4.16 11.39 -0.63
N ASN A 110 -4.18 12.20 0.44
CA ASN A 110 -4.71 11.81 1.73
C ASN A 110 -5.43 12.98 2.40
N ILE A 111 -6.55 12.67 3.07
CA ILE A 111 -7.42 13.61 3.76
C ILE A 111 -7.85 12.97 5.08
N TYR A 112 -7.74 13.70 6.19
CA TYR A 112 -8.16 13.22 7.51
C TYR A 112 -8.82 14.32 8.30
N TYR A 113 -9.87 13.97 9.03
CA TYR A 113 -10.56 14.84 9.96
C TYR A 113 -10.79 14.10 11.27
N ILE A 114 -10.40 14.73 12.39
CA ILE A 114 -10.64 14.25 13.75
C ILE A 114 -11.48 15.29 14.49
N HIS A 115 -12.46 14.82 15.26
CA HIS A 115 -13.35 15.65 16.05
C HIS A 115 -13.56 15.05 17.46
N PRO A 116 -12.97 15.65 18.50
CA PRO A 116 -13.28 15.29 19.88
C PRO A 116 -14.72 15.68 20.21
N LEU A 117 -15.54 14.70 20.61
CA LEU A 117 -16.94 14.93 21.00
C LEU A 117 -17.06 15.38 22.46
N ASN A 118 -16.14 14.90 23.30
CA ASN A 118 -15.98 15.25 24.71
C ASN A 118 -14.60 14.76 25.21
N GLU A 119 -14.32 14.90 26.51
CA GLU A 119 -13.05 14.49 27.12
C GLU A 119 -12.68 13.00 26.96
N LYS A 120 -13.66 12.15 26.63
CA LYS A 120 -13.47 10.70 26.49
C LYS A 120 -13.59 10.20 25.07
N TRP A 121 -14.51 10.75 24.29
CA TRP A 121 -14.86 10.25 22.97
C TRP A 121 -14.33 11.17 21.87
N THR A 122 -13.65 10.57 20.91
CA THR A 122 -13.20 11.24 19.69
C THR A 122 -13.62 10.41 18.48
N VAL A 123 -14.10 11.07 17.42
CA VAL A 123 -14.42 10.42 16.15
C VAL A 123 -13.55 10.98 15.05
N GLY A 124 -13.31 10.19 14.01
CA GLY A 124 -12.54 10.63 12.86
C GLY A 124 -12.96 9.95 11.58
N ALA A 125 -12.70 10.64 10.48
CA ALA A 125 -12.88 10.13 9.13
C ALA A 125 -11.62 10.40 8.30
N GLY A 126 -11.25 9.47 7.43
CA GLY A 126 -10.09 9.62 6.56
C GLY A 126 -10.31 9.01 5.18
N LEU A 127 -9.69 9.60 4.16
CA LEU A 127 -9.63 9.09 2.80
C LEU A 127 -8.16 9.04 2.37
N TYR A 128 -7.65 7.85 2.08
CA TYR A 128 -6.23 7.61 1.78
C TYR A 128 -6.06 6.30 1.01
N SER A 129 -4.83 5.94 0.63
CA SER A 129 -4.53 4.68 -0.08
C SER A 129 -3.57 3.81 0.72
N ASN A 130 -3.86 2.52 0.83
CA ASN A 130 -2.99 1.53 1.50
C ASN A 130 -2.27 0.58 0.53
N PHE A 131 -2.77 0.46 -0.70
CA PHE A 131 -2.21 -0.40 -1.74
C PHE A 131 -2.15 0.37 -3.06
N GLY A 132 -1.03 0.21 -3.76
CA GLY A 132 -0.76 0.88 -5.01
C GLY A 132 0.46 0.31 -5.69
N THR A 133 0.32 -0.08 -6.96
CA THR A 133 1.46 -0.36 -7.83
C THR A 133 1.10 -0.06 -9.27
N LYS A 134 2.05 0.45 -10.02
CA LYS A 134 1.96 0.56 -11.47
C LYS A 134 3.28 0.11 -12.08
N THR A 135 3.23 -0.94 -12.89
CA THR A 135 4.34 -1.35 -13.75
C THR A 135 3.84 -1.48 -15.19
N GLU A 136 4.58 -0.90 -16.12
CA GLU A 136 4.17 -0.83 -17.51
C GLU A 136 5.41 -1.03 -18.39
N PHE A 137 5.40 -2.11 -19.18
CA PHE A 137 6.42 -2.36 -20.18
C PHE A 137 6.06 -1.68 -21.51
N SER A 138 7.06 -1.32 -22.31
CA SER A 138 6.86 -0.82 -23.67
C SER A 138 5.98 -1.75 -24.51
N ASP A 139 5.11 -1.19 -25.36
CA ASP A 139 4.18 -1.98 -26.17
C ASP A 139 4.86 -2.98 -27.12
N LYS A 140 6.12 -2.71 -27.45
CA LYS A 140 6.93 -3.52 -28.36
C LYS A 140 7.78 -4.55 -27.61
N TYR A 141 7.68 -4.62 -26.29
CA TYR A 141 8.48 -5.55 -25.50
C TYR A 141 8.04 -7.00 -25.75
N ALA A 142 8.96 -7.81 -26.27
CA ALA A 142 8.62 -9.16 -26.76
C ALA A 142 8.09 -10.10 -25.66
N ALA A 143 8.40 -9.84 -24.39
CA ALA A 143 7.95 -10.61 -23.24
C ALA A 143 6.75 -9.99 -22.51
N ASN A 144 5.89 -9.23 -23.20
CA ASN A 144 4.64 -8.68 -22.63
C ASN A 144 3.61 -9.74 -22.22
N ALA A 145 3.85 -11.02 -22.56
CA ALA A 145 3.15 -12.15 -21.94
C ALA A 145 3.40 -12.23 -20.41
N PHE A 146 4.52 -11.68 -19.92
CA PHE A 146 4.90 -11.67 -18.51
C PHE A 146 4.92 -10.25 -17.90
N GLY A 147 5.41 -9.27 -18.67
CA GLY A 147 5.53 -7.87 -18.27
C GLY A 147 4.22 -7.10 -18.41
N GLY A 148 3.94 -6.59 -19.61
CA GLY A 148 2.68 -5.92 -19.94
C GLY A 148 2.35 -4.76 -18.99
N LEU A 149 1.05 -4.55 -18.73
CA LEU A 149 0.56 -3.56 -17.76
C LEU A 149 0.09 -4.25 -16.48
N THR A 150 0.54 -3.75 -15.33
CA THR A 150 -0.01 -4.08 -14.01
C THR A 150 -0.29 -2.78 -13.28
N ASP A 151 -1.57 -2.44 -13.08
CA ASP A 151 -1.99 -1.24 -12.36
C ASP A 151 -2.99 -1.66 -11.29
N VAL A 152 -2.58 -1.62 -10.02
CA VAL A 152 -3.42 -1.95 -8.87
C VAL A 152 -3.51 -0.73 -7.98
N LYS A 153 -4.73 -0.32 -7.66
CA LYS A 153 -5.00 0.86 -6.84
C LYS A 153 -6.05 0.55 -5.79
N SER A 154 -5.91 1.20 -4.64
CA SER A 154 -6.93 1.18 -3.59
C SER A 154 -7.21 2.57 -3.07
N VAL A 155 -8.45 2.78 -2.64
CA VAL A 155 -8.89 3.94 -1.88
C VAL A 155 -9.60 3.44 -0.63
N ASN A 156 -9.16 3.89 0.53
CA ASN A 156 -9.64 3.52 1.84
C ASN A 156 -10.40 4.71 2.43
N LEU A 157 -11.70 4.54 2.64
CA LEU A 157 -12.51 5.42 3.48
C LEU A 157 -12.56 4.83 4.89
N ALA A 158 -11.85 5.46 5.82
CA ALA A 158 -11.82 5.05 7.23
C ALA A 158 -12.80 5.89 8.06
N LEU A 159 -13.57 5.20 8.90
CA LEU A 159 -14.40 5.81 9.94
C LEU A 159 -14.01 5.18 11.27
N SER A 160 -13.53 6.00 12.20
CA SER A 160 -12.98 5.51 13.46
C SER A 160 -13.53 6.27 14.65
N ALA A 161 -13.54 5.61 15.80
CA ALA A 161 -13.79 6.21 17.10
C ALA A 161 -12.67 5.82 18.07
N ALA A 162 -12.37 6.72 19.01
CA ALA A 162 -11.45 6.52 20.10
C ALA A 162 -12.12 6.83 21.43
N PHE A 163 -11.72 6.09 22.46
CA PHE A 163 -12.22 6.20 23.81
C PHE A 163 -11.03 6.27 24.79
N ARG A 164 -10.90 7.40 25.49
CA ARG A 164 -9.95 7.57 26.58
C ARG A 164 -10.51 6.91 27.84
N VAL A 165 -9.89 5.81 28.25
CA VAL A 165 -10.30 5.02 29.41
C VAL A 165 -9.87 5.73 30.70
N ASN A 166 -8.63 6.19 30.73
CA ASN A 166 -8.02 6.97 31.80
C ASN A 166 -6.80 7.73 31.25
N ASP A 167 -6.05 8.40 32.13
CA ASP A 167 -4.87 9.20 31.77
C ASP A 167 -3.73 8.37 31.15
N HIS A 168 -3.77 7.05 31.27
CA HIS A 168 -2.75 6.15 30.74
C HIS A 168 -3.22 5.35 29.53
N TRP A 169 -4.51 5.05 29.40
CA TRP A 169 -5.02 4.12 28.40
C TRP A 169 -6.06 4.76 27.51
N SER A 170 -5.82 4.66 26.20
CA SER A 170 -6.77 5.01 25.15
C SER A 170 -6.99 3.81 24.25
N LEU A 171 -8.25 3.56 23.89
CA LEU A 171 -8.66 2.51 22.97
C LEU A 171 -9.24 3.14 21.71
N GLY A 172 -9.16 2.44 20.59
CA GLY A 172 -9.75 2.90 19.34
C GLY A 172 -10.16 1.74 18.45
N GLY A 173 -11.17 2.00 17.63
CA GLY A 173 -11.65 1.07 16.64
C GLY A 173 -12.25 1.81 15.46
N GLY A 174 -12.17 1.20 14.28
CA GLY A 174 -12.69 1.78 13.07
C GLY A 174 -13.05 0.75 12.01
N LEU A 175 -13.85 1.19 11.06
CA LEU A 175 -14.21 0.46 9.86
C LEU A 175 -13.53 1.12 8.67
N ASP A 176 -13.04 0.29 7.75
CA ASP A 176 -12.44 0.74 6.50
C ASP A 176 -13.30 0.23 5.34
N VAL A 177 -13.89 1.13 4.55
CA VAL A 177 -14.47 0.79 3.25
C VAL A 177 -13.37 0.92 2.22
N ILE A 178 -13.00 -0.21 1.61
CA ILE A 178 -11.85 -0.31 0.69
C ILE A 178 -12.41 -0.50 -0.71
N TYR A 179 -12.23 0.50 -1.57
CA TYR A 179 -12.44 0.36 -3.01
C TYR A 179 -11.12 -0.02 -3.66
N GLY A 180 -11.10 -1.09 -4.44
CA GLY A 180 -9.92 -1.57 -5.15
C GLY A 180 -10.19 -1.73 -6.63
N SER A 181 -9.22 -1.36 -7.46
CA SER A 181 -9.26 -1.54 -8.91
C SER A 181 -7.96 -2.18 -9.39
N GLY A 182 -8.05 -3.16 -10.28
CA GLY A 182 -6.91 -3.83 -10.88
C GLY A 182 -7.04 -3.90 -12.41
N LYS A 183 -6.02 -3.40 -13.10
CA LYS A 183 -5.83 -3.58 -14.55
C LYS A 183 -4.60 -4.42 -14.83
N LEU A 184 -4.80 -5.58 -15.44
CA LEU A 184 -3.73 -6.47 -15.87
C LEU A 184 -3.86 -6.78 -17.36
N GLU A 185 -2.89 -6.34 -18.14
CA GLU A 185 -2.81 -6.67 -19.56
C GLU A 185 -1.55 -7.48 -19.85
N ARG A 186 -1.71 -8.63 -20.49
CA ARG A 186 -0.63 -9.47 -21.02
C ARG A 186 -0.96 -9.86 -22.44
N TYR A 187 0.02 -9.70 -23.33
CA TYR A 187 -0.18 -9.96 -24.74
C TYR A 187 1.13 -10.32 -25.42
N LEU A 188 1.03 -11.01 -26.55
CA LEU A 188 2.14 -11.15 -27.49
C LEU A 188 2.09 -9.97 -28.46
N PRO A 189 3.15 -9.16 -28.56
CA PRO A 189 3.16 -8.05 -29.50
C PRO A 189 3.15 -8.57 -30.94
N GLU A 190 2.71 -7.72 -31.87
CA GLU A 190 2.83 -8.00 -33.30
C GLU A 190 4.30 -8.31 -33.63
N THR A 191 4.52 -9.44 -34.29
CA THR A 191 5.87 -9.92 -34.62
C THR A 191 5.97 -10.12 -36.12
N LYS A 192 6.92 -9.42 -36.76
CA LYS A 192 7.25 -9.64 -38.17
C LYS A 192 8.33 -10.70 -38.27
N VAL A 193 8.10 -11.74 -39.07
CA VAL A 193 9.06 -12.82 -39.33
C VAL A 193 9.80 -12.48 -40.64
N PRO A 194 11.05 -11.97 -40.59
CA PRO A 194 11.70 -11.40 -41.77
C PRO A 194 12.00 -12.43 -42.87
N VAL A 195 12.15 -13.71 -42.51
CA VAL A 195 12.58 -14.78 -43.42
C VAL A 195 11.48 -15.22 -44.38
N VAL A 196 10.21 -15.04 -44.01
CA VAL A 196 9.04 -15.51 -44.78
C VAL A 196 8.02 -14.41 -45.07
N ASP A 197 8.34 -13.15 -44.74
CA ASP A 197 7.47 -11.97 -44.90
C ASP A 197 6.05 -12.15 -44.33
N ILE A 198 5.97 -12.82 -43.17
CA ILE A 198 4.72 -13.02 -42.43
C ILE A 198 4.68 -12.05 -41.25
N THR A 199 3.57 -11.33 -41.12
CA THR A 199 3.25 -10.55 -39.91
C THR A 199 2.30 -11.37 -39.04
N ILE A 200 2.76 -11.74 -37.85
CA ILE A 200 1.92 -12.37 -36.82
C ILE A 200 1.24 -11.24 -36.05
N PRO A 201 -0.10 -11.13 -36.10
CA PRO A 201 -0.81 -10.05 -35.42
C PRO A 201 -0.65 -10.17 -33.90
N ARG A 202 -0.84 -9.04 -33.21
CA ARG A 202 -0.93 -9.00 -31.75
C ARG A 202 -1.96 -10.04 -31.26
N LYS A 203 -1.62 -10.73 -30.18
CA LYS A 203 -2.52 -11.67 -29.51
C LYS A 203 -2.63 -11.33 -28.03
N ASP A 204 -3.81 -10.92 -27.60
CA ASP A 204 -4.10 -10.71 -26.19
C ASP A 204 -4.19 -12.07 -25.47
N LEU A 205 -3.45 -12.19 -24.36
CA LEU A 205 -3.37 -13.40 -23.55
C LEU A 205 -4.17 -13.26 -22.25
N LEU A 206 -4.12 -12.08 -21.64
CA LEU A 206 -4.88 -11.74 -20.45
C LEU A 206 -5.23 -10.27 -20.53
N ASN A 207 -6.51 -9.95 -20.38
CA ASN A 207 -6.94 -8.58 -20.14
C ASN A 207 -7.96 -8.62 -19.00
N ILE A 208 -7.62 -7.98 -17.90
CA ILE A 208 -8.45 -7.85 -16.72
C ILE A 208 -8.57 -6.36 -16.45
N ASP A 209 -9.80 -5.86 -16.41
CA ASP A 209 -10.15 -4.57 -15.84
C ASP A 209 -11.30 -4.81 -14.84
N ALA A 210 -10.96 -4.88 -13.57
CA ALA A 210 -11.91 -5.27 -12.54
C ALA A 210 -11.78 -4.40 -11.29
N ASP A 211 -12.93 -4.13 -10.67
CA ASP A 211 -13.02 -3.37 -9.42
C ASP A 211 -13.95 -4.04 -8.42
N GLY A 212 -13.84 -3.60 -7.17
CA GLY A 212 -14.74 -4.07 -6.14
C GLY A 212 -14.60 -3.27 -4.85
N VAL A 213 -15.39 -3.69 -3.87
CA VAL A 213 -15.42 -3.10 -2.54
C VAL A 213 -15.25 -4.20 -1.50
N ALA A 214 -14.47 -3.90 -0.48
CA ALA A 214 -14.28 -4.77 0.67
C ALA A 214 -14.39 -3.98 1.98
N LEU A 215 -14.79 -4.66 3.06
CA LEU A 215 -14.97 -4.07 4.38
C LEU A 215 -13.91 -4.59 5.34
N GLY A 216 -12.99 -3.72 5.71
CA GLY A 216 -11.99 -3.96 6.73
C GLY A 216 -12.38 -3.36 8.08
N PHE A 217 -11.59 -3.69 9.10
CA PHE A 217 -11.66 -3.02 10.38
C PHE A 217 -10.26 -2.82 10.95
N ASN A 218 -10.13 -1.82 11.82
CA ASN A 218 -8.92 -1.56 12.56
C ASN A 218 -9.23 -1.39 14.04
N LEU A 219 -8.29 -1.81 14.88
CA LEU A 219 -8.33 -1.71 16.33
C LEU A 219 -6.99 -1.16 16.79
N GLY A 220 -7.00 -0.46 17.91
CA GLY A 220 -5.75 0.00 18.48
C GLY A 220 -5.88 0.43 19.92
N THR A 221 -4.72 0.61 20.53
CA THR A 221 -4.56 1.10 21.88
C THR A 221 -3.32 1.98 21.94
N VAL A 222 -3.36 2.97 22.83
CA VAL A 222 -2.21 3.78 23.24
C VAL A 222 -2.10 3.69 24.76
N TYR A 223 -0.87 3.47 25.24
CA TYR A 223 -0.48 3.53 26.63
C TYR A 223 0.48 4.70 26.86
N GLU A 224 0.09 5.67 27.67
CA GLU A 224 0.86 6.85 28.05
C GLU A 224 1.53 6.57 29.40
N LEU A 225 2.85 6.33 29.40
CA LEU A 225 3.60 6.16 30.65
C LEU A 225 3.76 7.50 31.37
N ASN A 226 4.01 8.55 30.60
CA ASN A 226 4.05 9.95 31.00
C ASN A 226 3.90 10.84 29.74
N GLU A 227 3.96 12.16 29.91
CA GLU A 227 3.79 13.15 28.83
C GLU A 227 4.75 12.95 27.65
N ASP A 228 5.96 12.45 27.94
CA ASP A 228 7.06 12.26 26.98
C ASP A 228 7.15 10.84 26.38
N ASN A 229 6.50 9.85 26.99
CA ASN A 229 6.69 8.44 26.63
C ASN A 229 5.36 7.71 26.46
N ARG A 230 5.11 7.25 25.24
CA ARG A 230 3.87 6.55 24.86
C ARG A 230 4.19 5.33 24.02
N PHE A 231 3.36 4.31 24.16
CA PHE A 231 3.46 3.05 23.44
C PHE A 231 2.13 2.74 22.77
N GLY A 232 2.17 2.17 21.58
CA GLY A 232 0.96 1.93 20.78
C GLY A 232 0.98 0.54 20.21
N LEU A 233 -0.18 -0.09 20.19
CA LEU A 233 -0.43 -1.33 19.48
C LEU A 233 -1.64 -1.11 18.58
N SER A 234 -1.51 -1.48 17.31
CA SER A 234 -2.60 -1.41 16.34
C SER A 234 -2.69 -2.73 15.59
N TYR A 235 -3.91 -3.09 15.22
CA TYR A 235 -4.23 -4.24 14.41
C TYR A 235 -5.19 -3.80 13.31
N ARG A 236 -4.89 -4.19 12.07
CA ARG A 236 -5.72 -3.89 10.91
C ARG A 236 -6.03 -5.17 10.17
N TYR A 237 -7.30 -5.38 9.90
CA TYR A 237 -7.80 -6.46 9.07
C TYR A 237 -8.25 -5.88 7.72
N SER A 238 -7.58 -6.30 6.65
CA SER A 238 -7.98 -6.05 5.27
C SER A 238 -8.45 -7.37 4.66
N PRO A 239 -9.73 -7.51 4.27
CA PRO A 239 -10.21 -8.71 3.60
C PRO A 239 -9.73 -8.79 2.16
N THR A 240 -9.73 -10.00 1.60
CA THR A 240 -9.64 -10.21 0.15
C THR A 240 -10.86 -9.58 -0.53
N LEU A 241 -10.61 -8.81 -1.59
CA LEU A 241 -11.63 -8.11 -2.37
C LEU A 241 -12.09 -9.00 -3.53
N ASP A 242 -13.40 -9.22 -3.64
CA ASP A 242 -14.01 -9.89 -4.78
C ASP A 242 -14.27 -8.83 -5.88
N ALA A 243 -13.36 -8.72 -6.84
CA ALA A 243 -13.49 -7.82 -7.97
C ALA A 243 -14.30 -8.46 -9.11
N LYS A 244 -15.05 -7.61 -9.81
CA LYS A 244 -15.80 -7.95 -11.02
C LYS A 244 -15.50 -6.89 -12.08
N GLY A 245 -15.60 -7.29 -13.34
CA GLY A 245 -15.35 -6.41 -14.46
C GLY A 245 -15.00 -7.23 -15.69
N ASP A 246 -14.55 -6.54 -16.72
CA ASP A 246 -14.23 -7.14 -18.01
C ASP A 246 -12.96 -7.99 -17.88
N MET A 247 -13.10 -9.29 -18.15
CA MET A 247 -11.99 -10.21 -18.02
C MET A 247 -11.96 -11.17 -19.20
N SER A 248 -10.79 -11.28 -19.85
CA SER A 248 -10.55 -12.23 -20.92
C SER A 248 -9.22 -12.95 -20.70
N TYR A 249 -9.20 -14.24 -21.01
CA TYR A 249 -8.01 -15.08 -20.99
C TYR A 249 -7.92 -15.90 -22.28
N ALA A 250 -6.80 -15.77 -22.99
CA ALA A 250 -6.56 -16.43 -24.28
C ALA A 250 -7.73 -16.26 -25.28
N ALA A 251 -8.30 -15.05 -25.34
CA ALA A 251 -9.48 -14.68 -26.14
C ALA A 251 -10.82 -15.31 -25.70
N ALA A 252 -10.86 -16.07 -24.60
CA ALA A 252 -12.11 -16.48 -23.97
C ALA A 252 -12.58 -15.42 -22.97
N ASP A 253 -13.86 -15.05 -23.06
CA ASP A 253 -14.51 -14.17 -22.09
C ASP A 253 -14.75 -14.93 -20.77
N ILE A 254 -14.21 -14.38 -19.67
CA ILE A 254 -14.32 -14.91 -18.31
C ILE A 254 -14.93 -13.87 -17.35
N THR A 255 -15.62 -12.85 -17.87
CA THR A 255 -16.26 -11.75 -17.14
C THR A 255 -17.25 -12.23 -16.06
N ASN A 256 -17.83 -13.41 -16.21
CA ASN A 256 -18.73 -14.02 -15.21
C ASN A 256 -18.02 -14.51 -13.94
N HIS A 257 -16.69 -14.57 -13.93
CA HIS A 257 -15.93 -14.95 -12.75
C HIS A 257 -15.73 -13.77 -11.78
N LYS A 258 -15.31 -14.08 -10.56
CA LYS A 258 -14.84 -13.09 -9.60
C LYS A 258 -13.33 -13.18 -9.48
N LEU A 259 -12.65 -12.06 -9.58
CA LEU A 259 -11.22 -11.98 -9.32
C LEU A 259 -10.99 -11.69 -7.84
N LYS A 260 -10.22 -12.54 -7.17
CA LYS A 260 -9.81 -12.28 -5.79
C LYS A 260 -8.58 -11.38 -5.80
N MET A 261 -8.75 -10.15 -5.33
CA MET A 261 -7.67 -9.19 -5.14
C MET A 261 -7.24 -9.18 -3.67
N PRO A 262 -5.92 -9.09 -3.40
CA PRO A 262 -5.41 -8.98 -2.03
C PRO A 262 -5.80 -7.66 -1.36
#